data_AF-A0A2Z4V6W1-F1
#
_entry.id   AF-A0A2Z4V6W1-F1
#
_cell.length_a   1.000
_cell.length_b   1.000
_cell.length_c   1.000
_cell.angle_alpha   90.00
_cell.angle_beta   90.00
_cell.angle_gamma   90.00
#
_symmetry.space_group_name_H-M   'P 1'
#
loop_
_entity.id
_entity.type
_entity.pdbx_description
1 polymer ?
#
loop_
_entity_poly.entity_id
_entity_poly.type
_entity_poly.pdbx_seq_one_letter_code
_entity_poly.pdbx_strand_id
1 'polypeptide(L)'
;MEAYQQGLQTGRAQEREWRQRVETTQVEHLERQIRTLREELDAKNRRFEVDGHQAVTVDGYGYRWRGPGTLAVGDRVLLPENYVSALRHGPGPFPGTVTALGTTYSGTLSTIISRAPGSSQQTG
;
A
#
# COMPACT_ATOMS: atom_id res chain seq x y z
N MET A 1 30.32 -22.42 -47.70
CA MET A 1 29.34 -23.04 -46.78
C MET A 1 29.36 -22.41 -45.38
N GLU A 2 30.48 -21.87 -44.90
CA GLU A 2 30.57 -21.20 -43.59
C GLU A 2 29.65 -19.97 -43.42
N ALA A 3 29.56 -19.09 -44.42
CA ALA A 3 28.71 -17.89 -44.36
C ALA A 3 27.21 -18.21 -44.16
N TYR A 4 26.74 -19.34 -44.70
CA TYR A 4 25.36 -19.79 -44.57
C TYR A 4 25.06 -20.33 -43.17
N GLN A 5 26.01 -21.06 -42.57
CA GLN A 5 25.92 -21.53 -41.19
C GLN A 5 26.00 -20.37 -40.20
N GLN A 6 26.87 -19.38 -40.46
CA GLN A 6 26.97 -18.17 -39.66
C GLN A 6 25.66 -17.38 -39.66
N GLY A 7 25.07 -17.12 -40.83
CA GLY A 7 23.79 -16.41 -40.95
C GLY A 7 22.62 -17.09 -40.24
N LEU A 8 22.58 -18.43 -40.28
CA LEU A 8 21.58 -19.23 -39.55
C LEU A 8 21.73 -19.12 -38.03
N GLN A 9 22.96 -19.05 -37.52
CA GLN A 9 23.21 -18.88 -36.09
C GLN A 9 22.89 -17.47 -35.61
N THR A 10 23.27 -16.42 -36.36
CA THR A 10 22.91 -15.03 -36.02
C THR A 10 21.40 -14.80 -36.09
N GLY A 11 20.72 -15.35 -37.10
CA GLY A 11 19.26 -15.27 -37.21
C GLY A 11 18.55 -15.87 -36.00
N ARG A 12 18.94 -17.09 -35.59
CA ARG A 12 18.39 -17.75 -34.39
C ARG A 12 18.72 -17.02 -33.09
N ALA A 13 19.88 -16.40 -32.98
CA ALA A 13 20.25 -15.60 -31.81
C ALA A 13 19.38 -14.34 -31.70
N GLN A 14 19.24 -13.60 -32.80
CA GLN A 14 18.39 -12.41 -32.86
C GLN A 14 16.92 -12.75 -32.58
N GLU A 15 16.42 -13.87 -33.11
CA GLU A 15 15.03 -14.30 -32.87
C GLU A 15 14.76 -14.61 -31.39
N ARG A 16 15.72 -15.23 -30.70
CA ARG A 16 15.63 -15.50 -29.25
C ARG A 16 15.65 -14.21 -28.43
N GLU A 17 16.54 -13.28 -28.75
CA GLU A 17 16.59 -11.98 -28.08
C GLU A 17 15.30 -11.17 -28.28
N TRP A 18 14.75 -11.19 -29.50
CA TRP A 18 13.48 -10.55 -29.79
C TRP A 18 12.32 -11.18 -29.02
N ARG A 19 12.23 -12.51 -28.98
CA ARG A 19 11.20 -13.21 -28.18
C ARG A 19 11.30 -12.87 -26.70
N GLN A 20 12.51 -12.92 -26.13
CA GLN A 20 12.73 -12.55 -24.73
C GLN A 20 12.32 -11.10 -24.44
N ARG A 21 12.65 -10.15 -25.32
CA ARG A 21 12.27 -8.74 -25.13
C ARG A 21 10.76 -8.52 -25.22
N VAL A 22 10.09 -9.19 -26.14
CA VAL A 22 8.62 -9.14 -26.29
C VAL A 22 7.95 -9.75 -25.05
N GLU A 23 8.45 -10.89 -24.58
CA GLU A 23 7.96 -11.55 -23.37
C GLU A 23 8.15 -10.66 -22.13
N THR A 24 9.31 -10.05 -21.92
CA THR A 24 9.56 -9.12 -20.80
C THR A 24 8.63 -7.92 -20.86
N THR A 25 8.47 -7.30 -22.03
CA THR A 25 7.59 -6.14 -22.20
C THR A 25 6.14 -6.51 -21.88
N GLN A 26 5.71 -7.71 -22.28
CA GLN A 26 4.39 -8.23 -22.00
C GLN A 26 4.19 -8.48 -20.49
N VAL A 27 5.19 -9.03 -19.80
CA VAL A 27 5.16 -9.23 -18.34
C VAL A 27 5.05 -7.88 -17.62
N GLU A 28 5.90 -6.92 -17.95
CA GLU A 28 5.86 -5.58 -17.35
C GLU A 28 4.53 -4.86 -17.60
N HIS A 29 3.93 -5.06 -18.78
CA HIS A 29 2.59 -4.55 -19.06
C HIS A 29 1.53 -5.19 -18.17
N LEU A 30 1.55 -6.53 -18.07
CA LEU A 30 0.63 -7.28 -17.22
C LEU A 30 0.78 -6.93 -15.73
N GLU A 31 1.99 -6.79 -15.23
CA GLU A 31 2.25 -6.37 -13.84
C GLU A 31 1.68 -4.98 -13.54
N ARG A 32 1.86 -4.03 -14.48
CA ARG A 32 1.23 -2.70 -14.37
C ARG A 32 -0.29 -2.79 -14.35
N GLN A 33 -0.88 -3.59 -15.24
CA GLN A 33 -2.34 -3.79 -15.27
C GLN A 33 -2.86 -4.41 -13.98
N ILE A 34 -2.18 -5.44 -13.45
CA ILE A 34 -2.54 -6.07 -12.17
C ILE A 34 -2.50 -5.05 -11.03
N ARG A 35 -1.47 -4.18 -11.00
CA ARG A 35 -1.37 -3.12 -10.00
C ARG A 35 -2.55 -2.13 -10.10
N THR A 36 -2.84 -1.63 -11.29
CA THR A 36 -3.98 -0.71 -11.51
C THR A 36 -5.30 -1.35 -11.11
N LEU A 37 -5.55 -2.59 -11.52
CA LEU A 37 -6.79 -3.31 -11.16
C LEU A 37 -6.92 -3.52 -9.66
N ARG A 38 -5.82 -3.79 -8.95
CA ARG A 38 -5.80 -3.89 -7.49
C ARG A 38 -6.15 -2.56 -6.83
N GLU A 39 -5.59 -1.45 -7.31
CA GLU A 39 -5.89 -0.10 -6.82
C GLU A 39 -7.37 0.27 -7.05
N GLU A 40 -7.91 -0.04 -8.23
CA GLU A 40 -9.33 0.18 -8.53
C GLU A 40 -10.26 -0.66 -7.65
N LEU A 41 -9.94 -1.94 -7.47
CA LEU A 41 -10.72 -2.85 -6.63
C LEU A 41 -10.70 -2.40 -5.17
N ASP A 42 -9.52 -2.01 -4.68
CA ASP A 42 -9.35 -1.44 -3.35
C ASP A 42 -10.18 -0.15 -3.20
N ALA A 43 -10.10 0.80 -4.12
CA ALA A 43 -10.89 2.03 -4.09
C ALA A 43 -12.41 1.76 -4.07
N LYS A 44 -12.89 0.76 -4.82
CA LYS A 44 -14.32 0.38 -4.85
C LYS A 44 -14.81 -0.26 -3.55
N ASN A 45 -13.98 -1.07 -2.91
CA ASN A 45 -14.37 -1.83 -1.71
C ASN A 45 -14.04 -1.09 -0.41
N ARG A 46 -13.28 -0.01 -0.48
CA ARG A 46 -12.79 0.71 0.69
C ARG A 46 -13.90 1.46 1.40
N ARG A 47 -13.93 1.30 2.72
CA ARG A 47 -14.83 2.03 3.61
C ARG A 47 -14.09 3.21 4.23
N PHE A 48 -14.61 4.42 4.03
CA PHE A 48 -14.06 5.65 4.61
C PHE A 48 -14.66 5.99 5.98
N GLU A 49 -15.80 5.37 6.32
CA GLU A 49 -16.49 5.53 7.59
C GLU A 49 -16.95 4.17 8.11
N VAL A 50 -16.83 3.95 9.42
CA VAL A 50 -17.31 2.77 10.15
C VAL A 50 -17.91 3.25 11.47
N ASP A 51 -19.18 2.92 11.72
CA ASP A 51 -19.96 3.35 12.89
C ASP A 51 -20.01 4.87 13.11
N GLY A 52 -20.16 5.66 12.04
CA GLY A 52 -20.20 7.13 12.15
C GLY A 52 -18.83 7.77 12.42
N HIS A 53 -17.75 7.01 12.28
CA HIS A 53 -16.39 7.46 12.57
C HIS A 53 -15.48 7.21 11.39
N GLN A 54 -14.54 8.13 11.17
CA GLN A 54 -13.60 8.02 10.07
C GLN A 54 -12.77 6.73 10.21
N ALA A 55 -12.71 5.95 9.13
CA ALA A 55 -11.82 4.82 8.99
C ALA A 55 -10.56 5.27 8.24
N VAL A 56 -9.40 4.86 8.74
CA VAL A 56 -8.10 5.17 8.15
C VAL A 56 -7.20 3.95 8.18
N THR A 57 -6.19 3.95 7.33
CA THR A 57 -5.10 2.98 7.37
C THR A 57 -3.87 3.63 7.97
N VAL A 58 -3.32 3.06 9.02
CA VAL A 58 -2.12 3.51 9.73
C VAL A 58 -1.06 2.43 9.61
N ASP A 59 0.07 2.75 8.99
CA ASP A 59 1.17 1.82 8.72
C ASP A 59 0.72 0.47 8.10
N GLY A 60 -0.33 0.52 7.26
CA GLY A 60 -0.88 -0.64 6.56
C GLY A 60 -2.02 -1.37 7.27
N TYR A 61 -2.41 -0.95 8.48
CA TYR A 61 -3.49 -1.56 9.26
C TYR A 61 -4.69 -0.63 9.41
N GLY A 62 -5.91 -1.18 9.36
CA GLY A 62 -7.13 -0.40 9.51
C GLY A 62 -7.39 0.01 10.96
N TYR A 63 -7.74 1.28 11.17
CA TYR A 63 -8.15 1.83 12.45
C TYR A 63 -9.34 2.77 12.29
N ARG A 64 -10.02 3.01 13.41
CA ARG A 64 -11.11 3.98 13.54
C ARG A 64 -10.67 5.21 14.31
N TRP A 65 -11.01 6.39 13.82
CA TRP A 65 -10.74 7.68 14.46
C TRP A 65 -12.02 8.30 15.02
N ARG A 66 -12.02 8.57 16.32
CA ARG A 66 -13.15 9.16 17.06
C ARG A 66 -12.85 10.55 17.62
N GLY A 67 -11.63 11.05 17.44
CA GLY A 67 -11.24 12.35 17.97
C GLY A 67 -11.72 13.51 17.12
N PRO A 68 -11.41 14.75 17.53
CA PRO A 68 -11.87 15.94 16.85
C PRO A 68 -11.24 16.09 15.46
N GLY A 69 -12.04 16.55 14.50
CA GLY A 69 -11.64 16.74 13.11
C GLY A 69 -11.33 15.44 12.37
N THR A 70 -11.09 15.53 11.08
CA THR A 70 -10.66 14.39 10.26
C THR A 70 -9.14 14.27 10.27
N LEU A 71 -8.64 13.03 10.22
CA LEU A 71 -7.24 12.75 9.93
C LEU A 71 -6.97 12.85 8.43
N ALA A 72 -5.76 13.31 8.10
CA ALA A 72 -5.22 13.30 6.74
C ALA A 72 -4.07 12.28 6.61
N VAL A 73 -3.76 11.91 5.37
CA VAL A 73 -2.55 11.12 5.09
C VAL A 73 -1.32 11.91 5.54
N GLY A 74 -0.41 11.25 6.25
CA GLY A 74 0.77 11.85 6.88
C GLY A 74 0.57 12.25 8.34
N ASP A 75 -0.67 12.31 8.84
CA ASP A 75 -0.92 12.61 10.26
C ASP A 75 -0.30 11.54 11.16
N ARG A 76 0.36 12.00 12.23
CA ARG A 76 0.95 11.12 13.24
C ARG A 76 -0.06 10.89 14.35
N VAL A 77 -0.27 9.63 14.70
CA VAL A 77 -1.30 9.19 15.65
C VAL A 77 -0.71 8.27 16.70
N LEU A 78 -1.36 8.19 17.86
CA LEU A 78 -1.04 7.26 18.93
C LEU A 78 -2.03 6.09 18.89
N LEU A 79 -1.49 4.89 18.70
CA LEU A 79 -2.24 3.65 18.54
C LEU A 79 -2.29 2.86 19.86
N PRO A 80 -3.36 2.11 20.11
CA PRO A 80 -3.45 1.24 21.28
C PRO A 80 -2.45 0.09 21.18
N GLU A 81 -1.94 -0.34 22.33
CA GLU A 81 -1.08 -1.52 22.42
C GLU A 81 -1.78 -2.76 21.84
N ASN A 82 -1.03 -3.58 21.12
CA ASN A 82 -1.35 -4.96 20.82
C ASN A 82 -0.13 -5.85 21.06
N TYR A 83 -0.31 -7.18 21.00
CA TYR A 83 0.77 -8.14 21.25
C TYR A 83 2.02 -7.89 20.41
N VAL A 84 1.86 -7.58 19.12
CA VAL A 84 2.98 -7.34 18.20
C VAL A 84 3.67 -6.01 18.50
N SER A 85 2.90 -4.97 18.83
CA SER A 85 3.48 -3.67 19.18
C SER A 85 4.20 -3.72 20.51
N ALA A 86 3.68 -4.45 21.51
CA ALA A 86 4.35 -4.63 22.80
C ALA A 86 5.73 -5.28 22.62
N LEU A 87 5.83 -6.27 21.73
CA LEU A 87 7.09 -6.93 21.39
C LEU A 87 8.06 -5.99 20.64
N ARG A 88 7.54 -5.15 19.74
CA ARG A 88 8.35 -4.30 18.85
C ARG A 88 8.77 -2.96 19.46
N HIS A 89 7.89 -2.33 20.23
CA HIS A 89 8.00 -0.96 20.72
C HIS A 89 8.07 -0.87 22.25
N GLY A 90 7.93 -2.01 22.94
CA GLY A 90 7.73 -2.06 24.38
C GLY A 90 6.24 -1.90 24.75
N PRO A 91 5.91 -2.14 26.02
CA PRO A 91 4.55 -2.00 26.51
C PRO A 91 4.09 -0.54 26.41
N GLY A 92 2.83 -0.37 26.03
CA GLY A 92 2.11 0.89 25.96
C GLY A 92 1.66 1.29 24.56
N PRO A 93 0.97 2.44 24.46
CA PRO A 93 0.62 3.05 23.20
C PRO A 93 1.86 3.37 22.36
N PHE A 94 1.74 3.22 21.04
CA PHE A 94 2.85 3.44 20.12
C PHE A 94 2.46 4.40 18.99
N PRO A 95 3.40 5.19 18.46
CA PRO A 95 3.13 6.12 17.37
C PRO A 95 3.00 5.38 16.03
N GLY A 96 2.11 5.88 15.17
CA GLY A 96 1.99 5.45 13.78
C GLY A 96 1.70 6.62 12.84
N THR A 97 1.78 6.39 11.53
CA THR A 97 1.46 7.38 10.50
C THR A 97 0.26 6.94 9.68
N VAL A 98 -0.72 7.83 9.47
CA VAL A 98 -1.82 7.59 8.54
C VAL A 98 -1.24 7.49 7.13
N THR A 99 -1.29 6.31 6.53
CA THR A 99 -0.76 6.05 5.19
C THR A 99 -1.84 6.13 4.12
N ALA A 100 -3.10 5.91 4.48
CA ALA A 100 -4.24 6.08 3.58
C ALA A 100 -5.53 6.42 4.34
N LEU A 101 -6.47 7.07 3.65
CA LEU A 101 -7.84 7.19 4.12
C LEU A 101 -8.62 5.93 3.77
N GLY A 102 -9.55 5.56 4.64
CA GLY A 102 -10.36 4.35 4.53
C GLY A 102 -9.61 3.06 4.84
N THR A 103 -10.35 1.96 4.84
CA THR A 103 -9.82 0.61 4.99
C THR A 103 -10.65 -0.40 4.20
N THR A 104 -10.01 -1.46 3.71
CA THR A 104 -10.67 -2.64 3.13
C THR A 104 -10.95 -3.72 4.16
N TYR A 105 -10.43 -3.59 5.39
CA TYR A 105 -10.69 -4.55 6.45
C TYR A 105 -12.15 -4.48 6.89
N SER A 106 -12.84 -5.63 6.90
CA SER A 106 -14.27 -5.73 7.22
C SER A 106 -14.55 -5.99 8.70
N GLY A 107 -13.57 -6.46 9.47
CA GLY A 107 -13.73 -6.81 10.88
C GLY A 107 -13.72 -5.62 11.84
N THR A 108 -13.64 -5.92 13.14
CA THR A 108 -13.62 -4.91 14.21
C THR A 108 -12.36 -4.08 14.17
N LEU A 109 -12.52 -2.76 14.02
CA LEU A 109 -11.40 -1.82 14.00
C LEU A 109 -11.04 -1.37 15.41
N SER A 110 -9.74 -1.46 15.74
CA SER A 110 -9.18 -0.79 16.91
C SER A 110 -9.33 0.73 16.77
N THR A 111 -9.51 1.40 17.91
CA THR A 111 -9.70 2.85 17.94
C THR A 111 -8.37 3.54 18.22
N ILE A 112 -8.01 4.50 17.39
CA ILE A 112 -6.84 5.38 17.60
C ILE A 112 -7.07 6.16 18.90
N ILE A 113 -6.05 6.21 19.76
CA ILE A 113 -6.16 6.85 21.08
C ILE A 113 -6.21 8.37 20.92
N SER A 114 -5.26 8.92 20.19
CA SER A 114 -5.11 10.36 20.01
C SER A 114 -4.24 10.67 18.80
N ARG A 115 -4.15 11.95 18.43
CA ARG A 115 -3.05 12.41 17.59
C ARG A 115 -1.75 12.35 18.40
N ALA A 116 -0.64 12.01 17.75
CA ALA A 116 0.67 11.99 18.40
C ALA A 116 1.18 13.43 18.65
N PRO A 117 1.95 13.68 19.72
CA PRO A 117 2.55 15.00 19.96
C PRO A 117 3.41 15.43 18.76
N GLY A 118 3.21 16.67 18.28
CA GLY A 118 3.88 17.20 17.08
C GLY A 118 3.02 17.24 15.81
N SER A 119 1.77 16.77 15.88
CA SER A 119 0.77 16.82 14.79
C SER A 119 -0.10 18.09 14.80
N SER A 120 0.43 19.20 15.31
CA SER A 120 -0.24 20.49 15.23
C SER A 120 -0.03 21.08 13.83
N GLN A 121 -1.00 20.88 12.94
CA GLN A 121 -1.27 21.90 11.95
C GLN A 121 -1.70 23.15 12.72
N GLN A 122 -0.81 24.14 12.75
CA GLN A 122 -1.17 25.52 13.01
C GLN A 122 -2.25 25.91 12.00
N THR A 123 -3.46 26.14 12.47
CA THR A 123 -4.41 27.04 11.83
C THR A 123 -4.66 28.17 12.81
N GLY A 124 -3.94 29.27 12.57
CA GLY A 124 -4.36 30.62 12.97
C GLY A 124 -5.11 31.26 11.82
#